data_AF-A0A4Q1HHF9-F1
#
_entry.id   AF-A0A4Q1HHF9-F1
#
_cell.length_a   1.000
_cell.length_b   1.000
_cell.length_c   1.000
_cell.angle_alpha   90.00
_cell.angle_beta   90.00
_cell.angle_gamma   90.00
#
_symmetry.space_group_name_H-M   'P 1'
#
loop_
_entity.id
_entity.type
_entity.pdbx_description
1 polymer ?
#
loop_
_entity_poly.entity_id
_entity_poly.type
_entity_poly.pdbx_seq_one_letter_code
_entity_poly.pdbx_strand_id
1 'polypeptide(L)' 'MNTDTTGSWTYDEIVAHCRRYGIVLPEAQIKRMHELSATVSQTGLGIPRMPSKDREPALTFVMPTE' A
#
# COMPACT_ATOMS: atom_id res chain seq x y z
N MET A 1 6.93 21.78 3.31
CA MET A 1 7.64 20.81 2.45
C MET A 1 7.16 19.43 2.86
N ASN A 2 6.16 18.88 2.17
CA ASN A 2 5.70 17.52 2.42
C ASN A 2 6.72 16.58 1.79
N THR A 3 7.56 15.96 2.61
CA THR A 3 8.29 14.77 2.21
C THR A 3 7.29 13.62 2.19
N ASP A 4 6.45 13.58 1.16
CA ASP A 4 5.75 12.35 0.77
C ASP A 4 6.82 11.41 0.23
N THR A 5 7.53 10.79 1.16
CA THR A 5 8.30 9.57 0.92
C THR A 5 7.29 8.45 0.73
N THR A 6 6.45 8.51 -0.31
CA THR A 6 5.78 7.31 -0.87
C THR A 6 6.82 6.47 -1.62
N GLY A 7 7.98 6.29 -0.98
CA GLY A 7 9.01 5.36 -1.37
C GLY A 7 8.64 4.02 -0.76
N SER A 8 8.80 2.97 -1.55
CA SER A 8 8.76 1.57 -1.12
C SER A 8 9.27 1.41 0.32
N TRP A 9 8.46 0.77 1.17
CA TRP A 9 8.91 0.41 2.52
C TRP A 9 10.16 -0.45 2.41
N THR A 10 11.14 -0.18 3.26
CA THR A 10 12.34 -0.99 3.40
C THR A 10 12.05 -2.24 4.23
N TYR A 11 12.92 -3.25 4.11
CA TYR A 11 12.81 -4.48 4.91
C TYR A 11 12.78 -4.21 6.42
N ASP A 12 13.62 -3.29 6.90
CA ASP A 12 13.70 -2.95 8.33
C ASP A 12 12.45 -2.23 8.84
N GLU A 13 11.83 -1.38 8.01
CA GLU A 13 10.56 -0.72 8.34
C GLU A 13 9.42 -1.74 8.46
N ILE A 14 9.41 -2.75 7.60
CA ILE A 14 8.45 -3.86 7.64
C ILE A 14 8.66 -4.70 8.91
N VAL A 15 9.91 -5.00 9.27
CA VAL A 15 10.23 -5.70 10.53
C VAL A 15 9.79 -4.87 11.73
N ALA A 16 10.08 -3.57 11.75
CA ALA A 16 9.69 -2.66 12.82
C ALA A 16 8.17 -2.56 12.94
N HIS A 17 7.45 -2.53 11.81
CA HIS A 17 6.00 -2.54 11.78
C HIS A 17 5.42 -3.82 12.38
N CYS A 18 5.92 -5.00 11.97
CA CYS A 18 5.50 -6.28 12.55
C CYS A 18 5.69 -6.28 14.07
N ARG A 19 6.87 -5.85 14.55
CA ARG A 19 7.18 -5.77 15.99
C ARG A 19 6.23 -4.84 16.74
N ARG A 20 5.92 -3.66 16.17
CA ARG A 20 5.02 -2.67 16.78
C ARG A 20 3.62 -3.25 17.05
N TYR A 21 3.14 -4.14 16.18
CA TYR A 21 1.82 -4.77 16.31
C TYR A 21 1.88 -6.18 16.91
N GLY A 22 3.02 -6.61 17.43
CA GLY A 22 3.19 -7.95 18.01
C GLY A 22 3.06 -9.08 17.00
N ILE A 23 3.23 -8.80 15.71
CA ILE A 23 3.14 -9.79 14.63
C ILE A 23 4.49 -10.50 14.52
N VAL A 24 4.49 -11.82 14.68
CA VAL A 24 5.67 -12.67 14.50
C VAL A 24 5.52 -13.46 13.22
N LEU A 25 6.36 -13.17 12.23
CA LEU A 25 6.36 -13.85 10.94
C LEU A 25 7.70 -14.56 10.71
N PRO A 26 7.71 -15.75 10.07
CA PRO A 26 8.91 -16.33 9.52
C PRO A 26 9.59 -15.37 8.52
N GLU A 27 10.91 -15.43 8.41
CA GLU A 27 11.69 -14.54 7.54
C GLU A 27 11.20 -14.54 6.08
N ALA A 28 10.83 -15.71 5.55
CA ALA A 28 10.28 -15.85 4.21
C ALA A 28 8.98 -15.05 3.99
N GLN A 29 8.14 -14.93 5.02
CA GLN A 29 6.92 -14.14 4.95
C GLN A 29 7.21 -12.63 5.03
N ILE A 30 8.22 -12.22 5.81
CA ILE A 30 8.66 -10.82 5.86
C ILE A 30 9.22 -10.40 4.49
N LYS A 31 10.04 -11.25 3.86
CA LYS A 31 10.54 -11.03 2.50
C LYS A 31 9.40 -10.88 1.49
N ARG A 32 8.41 -11.77 1.54
CA ARG A 32 7.24 -11.68 0.68
C ARG A 32 6.42 -10.41 0.91
N MET A 33 6.28 -9.97 2.17
CA MET A 33 5.57 -8.72 2.49
C MET A 33 6.31 -7.49 1.91
N HIS A 34 7.64 -7.50 1.96
CA HIS A 34 8.47 -6.48 1.32
C HIS A 34 8.27 -6.44 -0.19
N GLU A 35 8.38 -7.58 -0.87
CA GLU A 35 8.13 -7.68 -2.31
C GLU A 35 6.73 -7.18 -2.70
N LEU A 36 5.70 -7.56 -1.93
CA LEU A 36 4.33 -7.12 -2.18
C LEU A 36 4.17 -5.60 -1.97
N SER A 37 4.75 -5.04 -0.92
CA SER A 37 4.69 -3.59 -0.67
C SER A 37 5.32 -2.78 -1.80
N ALA A 38 6.46 -3.23 -2.33
CA ALA A 38 7.13 -2.59 -3.46
C ALA A 38 6.28 -2.69 -4.74
N THR A 39 5.76 -3.89 -5.02
CA THR A 39 4.92 -4.16 -6.19
C THR A 39 3.65 -3.29 -6.19
N VAL A 40 2.91 -3.28 -5.08
CA VAL A 40 1.67 -2.49 -4.95
C VAL A 40 1.95 -1.00 -5.07
N SER A 41 3.03 -0.51 -4.45
CA SER A 41 3.41 0.90 -4.54
C SER A 41 3.74 1.30 -5.98
N GLN A 42 4.52 0.49 -6.68
CA GLN A 42 4.86 0.73 -8.08
C GLN A 42 3.63 0.66 -8.99
N THR A 43 2.76 -0.33 -8.81
CA THR A 43 1.50 -0.43 -9.56
C THR A 43 0.62 0.79 -9.31
N GLY A 44 0.47 1.20 -8.05
CA GLY A 44 -0.36 2.35 -7.68
C GLY A 44 0.13 3.69 -8.23
N LEU A 45 1.45 3.85 -8.42
CA LEU A 45 2.04 5.02 -9.09
C LEU A 45 1.79 5.04 -10.60
N GLY A 46 1.65 3.86 -11.22
CA GLY A 46 1.32 3.73 -12.64
C GLY A 46 -0.15 3.97 -12.98
N ILE A 47 -1.05 3.97 -11.98
CA ILE A 47 -2.47 4.22 -12.19
C ILE A 47 -2.69 5.74 -12.27
N PRO A 48 -3.16 6.28 -13.42
CA PRO A 48 -3.50 7.69 -13.53
C PRO A 48 -4.59 8.05 -12.53
N ARG A 49 -4.30 9.01 -11.65
CA ARG A 49 -5.29 9.51 -10.68
C ARG A 49 -6.13 10.61 -11.32
N MET A 50 -7.42 10.64 -10.99
CA MET A 50 -8.27 11.76 -11.36
C MET A 50 -7.72 13.05 -10.72
N PRO A 51 -7.76 14.19 -11.43
CA PRO A 51 -7.22 15.45 -10.92
C PRO A 51 -8.04 16.03 -9.75
N SER A 52 -9.28 15.58 -9.54
CA SER A 52 -10.08 15.96 -8.38
C SER A 52 -10.90 14.76 -7.89
N LYS A 53 -11.10 14.67 -6.56
CA LYS A 53 -11.87 13.60 -5.93
C LYS A 53 -13.33 13.58 -6.40
N ASP A 54 -13.92 14.75 -6.66
CA ASP A 54 -15.30 14.88 -7.15
C ASP A 54 -15.49 14.32 -8.57
N ARG A 55 -14.39 13.98 -9.25
CA ARG A 55 -14.40 13.34 -10.56
C ARG A 55 -14.10 11.84 -10.48
N GLU A 56 -13.82 11.29 -9.31
CA GLU A 56 -13.64 9.85 -9.16
C GLU A 56 -15.01 9.14 -9.31
N PRO A 57 -15.13 8.14 -10.21
CA PRO A 57 -16.39 7.42 -10.43
C PRO A 57 -16.78 6.50 -9.27
N ALA A 58 -16.05 6.52 -8.14
CA ALA A 58 -16.31 5.68 -6.97
C ALA A 58 -17.73 5.87 -6.42
N LEU A 59 -18.33 7.05 -6.57
CA LEU A 59 -19.72 7.31 -6.19
C LEU A 59 -20.75 6.68 -7.16
N THR A 60 -20.32 6.32 -8.37
CA THR A 60 -21.16 5.70 -9.40
C THR A 60 -21.22 4.17 -9.26
N PHE A 61 -20.20 3.56 -8.64
CA PHE A 61 -20.18 2.12 -8.38
C PHE A 61 -20.99 1.82 -7.11
N VAL A 62 -22.21 1.35 -7.30
CA VAL A 62 -23.05 0.82 -6.21
C VAL A 62 -22.63 -0.62 -5.94
N MET A 63 -22.45 -0.99 -4.67
CA MET A 63 -22.26 -2.40 -4.32
C MET A 63 -23.52 -3.19 -4.71
N PRO A 64 -23.39 -4.41 -5.27
CA PRO A 64 -24.55 -5.25 -5.57
C PRO A 64 -25.37 -5.46 -4.29
N THR A 65 -26.67 -5.18 -4.36
CA THR A 65 -27.62 -5.55 -3.30
C THR A 65 -28.08 -6.98 -3.53
N GLU A 66 -27.94 -7.83 -2.50
CA GLU A 66 -28.45 -9.21 -2.47
C GLU A 66 -29.98 -9.28 -2.56
#